data_AF-A0ABD0P591-F1
#
_entry.id   AF-A0ABD0P591-F1
#
_cell.length_a   1.000
_cell.length_b   1.000
_cell.length_c   1.000
_cell.angle_alpha   90.00
_cell.angle_beta   90.00
_cell.angle_gamma   90.00
#
_symmetry.space_group_name_H-M   'P 1'
#
loop_
_entity.id
_entity.type
_entity.pdbx_description
1 polymer ?
#
loop_
_entity_poly.entity_id
_entity_poly.type
_entity_poly.pdbx_seq_one_letter_code
_entity_poly.pdbx_strand_id
1 'polypeptide(L)' 'MFQVIHSEKPLYVQAGNCVETNSWIEVLSQVSRCNAGRLSTFHPSAYVGGYWLCCKEPNESTPGCKPCTA' A
#
# COMPACT_ATOMS: atom_id res chain seq x y z
N MET A 1 -8.84 6.85 2.80
CA MET A 1 -8.12 5.69 3.36
C MET A 1 -6.90 5.42 2.50
N PHE A 2 -5.78 5.09 3.12
CA PHE A 2 -4.54 4.70 2.45
C PHE A 2 -3.88 3.56 3.23
N GLN A 3 -2.81 2.99 2.67
CA GLN A 3 -2.03 1.95 3.35
C GLN A 3 -0.57 2.34 3.48
N VAL A 4 0.08 1.84 4.53
CA VAL A 4 1.52 1.95 4.77
C VAL A 4 2.08 0.54 4.91
N ILE A 5 3.00 0.16 4.03
CA ILE A 5 3.60 -1.17 4.02
C ILE A 5 4.94 -1.11 4.75
N HIS A 6 5.06 -1.87 5.84
CA HIS A 6 6.31 -1.97 6.59
C HIS A 6 6.42 -3.36 7.24
N SER A 7 7.56 -4.03 7.05
CA SER A 7 7.81 -5.40 7.53
C SER A 7 6.77 -6.41 7.02
N GLU A 8 6.00 -7.05 7.92
CA GLU A 8 5.24 -8.26 7.62
C GLU A 8 3.80 -8.00 7.17
N LYS A 9 3.18 -6.86 7.54
CA LYS A 9 1.77 -6.58 7.25
C LYS A 9 1.49 -5.12 6.89
N PRO A 10 0.55 -4.85 5.98
CA PRO A 10 0.12 -3.50 5.67
C PRO A 10 -0.68 -2.89 6.83
N LEU A 11 -0.42 -1.62 7.13
CA LEU A 11 -1.23 -0.79 8.01
C LEU A 11 -2.26 -0.01 7.18
N TYR A 12 -3.55 -0.19 7.45
CA TYR A 12 -4.62 0.60 6.82
C TYR A 12 -4.99 1.81 7.68
N VAL A 13 -4.96 3.00 7.08
CA VAL A 13 -5.19 4.27 7.77
C VAL A 13 -6.38 5.00 7.16
N GLN A 14 -7.34 5.39 8.00
CA GLN A 14 -8.46 6.24 7.63
C GLN A 14 -8.21 7.67 8.08
N ALA A 15 -7.98 8.58 7.13
CA ALA A 15 -7.92 10.01 7.38
C ALA A 15 -9.34 10.62 7.48
N GLY A 16 -9.45 11.85 7.99
CA GLY A 16 -10.73 12.53 8.19
C GLY A 16 -11.44 12.88 6.88
N ASN A 17 -10.68 13.05 5.80
CA ASN A 17 -11.21 13.32 4.47
C ASN A 17 -10.22 12.92 3.34
N CYS A 18 -10.61 13.15 2.09
CA CYS A 18 -9.78 12.83 0.92
C CYS A 18 -8.57 13.76 0.76
N VAL A 19 -8.67 15.03 1.18
CA VAL A 19 -7.57 15.99 1.13
C VAL A 19 -6.45 15.56 2.07
N GLU A 20 -6.78 15.22 3.31
CA GLU A 20 -5.83 14.66 4.27
C GLU A 20 -5.26 13.32 3.79
N THR A 21 -6.09 12.44 3.21
CA THR A 21 -5.62 11.18 2.63
C THR A 21 -4.51 11.44 1.59
N ASN A 22 -4.73 12.38 0.67
CA ASN A 22 -3.75 12.70 -0.37
C ASN A 22 -2.50 13.35 0.22
N SER A 23 -2.64 14.29 1.16
CA SER A 23 -1.51 14.93 1.82
C SER A 23 -0.62 13.91 2.56
N TRP A 24 -1.21 12.95 3.27
CA TRP A 24 -0.45 11.87 3.90
C TRP A 24 0.26 10.98 2.88
N ILE A 25 -0.39 10.62 1.77
CA ILE A 25 0.23 9.80 0.70
C ILE A 25 1.43 10.53 0.11
N GLU A 26 1.32 11.83 -0.17
CA GLU A 26 2.41 12.65 -0.72
C GLU A 26 3.62 12.67 0.21
N VAL A 27 3.40 13.05 1.49
CA VAL A 27 4.49 13.15 2.48
C VAL A 27 5.15 11.79 2.71
N LEU A 28 4.36 10.73 2.91
CA LEU A 28 4.91 9.38 3.13
C LEU A 28 5.66 8.84 1.91
N SER A 29 5.18 9.13 0.70
CA SER A 29 5.88 8.74 -0.53
C SER A 29 7.23 9.46 -0.65
N GLN A 30 7.30 10.74 -0.27
CA GLN A 30 8.53 11.52 -0.32
C GLN A 30 9.56 11.04 0.70
N VAL A 31 9.17 10.85 1.97
CA VAL A 31 10.11 10.45 3.03
C VAL A 31 10.58 9.00 2.89
N SER A 32 9.78 8.13 2.27
CA SER A 32 10.14 6.72 2.06
C SER A 32 10.92 6.45 0.77
N ARG A 33 11.07 7.45 -0.10
CA ARG A 33 11.62 7.29 -1.46
C ARG A 33 12.98 6.60 -1.51
N CYS A 34 13.85 6.89 -0.55
CA CYS A 34 15.22 6.36 -0.50
C CYS A 34 15.40 5.23 0.52
N ASN A 35 14.30 4.65 1.05
CA ASN A 35 14.40 3.56 2.00
C ASN A 35 15.01 2.32 1.34
N ALA A 36 15.99 1.72 2.02
CA ALA A 36 16.49 0.41 1.62
C ALA A 36 15.34 -0.61 1.66
N GLY A 37 15.17 -1.38 0.59
CA GLY A 37 14.07 -2.34 0.47
C GLY A 37 12.70 -1.75 0.15
N ARG A 38 12.61 -0.49 -0.32
CA ARG A 38 11.36 0.08 -0.85
C ARG A 38 10.82 -0.84 -1.96
N LEU A 39 9.60 -1.31 -1.79
CA LEU A 39 8.94 -2.18 -2.76
C LEU A 39 8.72 -1.44 -4.08
N SER A 40 8.87 -2.16 -5.19
CA SER A 40 8.57 -1.65 -6.54
C SER A 40 7.12 -1.86 -6.94
N THR A 41 6.38 -2.70 -6.21
CA THR A 41 4.96 -2.98 -6.45
C THR A 41 4.17 -3.09 -5.15
N PHE A 42 2.86 -2.86 -5.22
CA PHE A 42 1.94 -2.98 -4.08
C PHE A 42 0.54 -3.45 -4.52
N HIS A 43 -0.27 -3.90 -3.56
CA HIS A 43 -1.68 -4.24 -3.75
C HIS A 43 -2.57 -3.08 -3.27
N PRO A 44 -3.35 -2.40 -4.13
CA PRO A 44 -4.17 -1.25 -3.73
C PRO A 44 -5.31 -1.54 -2.76
N SER A 45 -5.64 -2.81 -2.53
CA SER A 45 -6.79 -3.23 -1.73
C SER A 45 -6.40 -4.33 -0.75
N ALA A 46 -7.23 -4.57 0.27
CA ALA A 46 -6.95 -5.54 1.31
C ALA A 46 -7.05 -7.01 0.85
N TYR A 47 -6.37 -7.88 1.58
CA TYR A 47 -6.54 -9.33 1.51
C TYR A 47 -7.67 -9.74 2.46
N VAL A 48 -8.81 -10.17 1.90
CA VAL A 48 -10.03 -10.47 2.67
C VAL A 48 -10.69 -11.72 2.09
N GLY A 49 -11.06 -12.67 2.94
CA GLY A 49 -11.75 -13.88 2.48
C GLY A 49 -10.88 -14.83 1.65
N GLY A 50 -9.56 -14.79 1.83
CA GLY A 50 -8.62 -15.69 1.14
C GLY A 50 -8.15 -15.23 -0.23
N TYR A 51 -8.33 -13.94 -0.59
CA TYR A 51 -7.80 -13.36 -1.81
C TYR A 51 -7.61 -11.86 -1.71
N TRP A 52 -6.72 -11.31 -2.54
CA TRP A 52 -6.54 -9.88 -2.72
C TRP A 52 -7.72 -9.25 -3.44
N LEU A 53 -8.37 -8.24 -2.86
CA LEU A 53 -9.54 -7.62 -3.48
C LEU A 53 -9.24 -6.93 -4.82
N CYS A 54 -8.00 -6.48 -5.03
CA CYS A 54 -7.54 -5.74 -6.21
C CYS A 54 -7.26 -6.61 -7.44
N CYS A 55 -6.66 -7.80 -7.28
CA CYS A 55 -6.26 -8.68 -8.38
C CYS A 55 -6.85 -10.10 -8.31
N LYS A 56 -7.57 -10.43 -7.22
CA LYS A 56 -8.16 -11.75 -6.94
C LYS A 56 -7.15 -12.87 -6.74
N GLU A 57 -5.87 -12.55 -6.55
CA GLU A 57 -4.84 -13.54 -6.26
C GLU A 57 -5.07 -14.15 -4.86
N PRO A 58 -5.18 -15.49 -4.74
CA PRO A 58 -5.39 -16.16 -3.45
C PRO A 58 -4.13 -16.24 -2.58
N ASN A 59 -2.93 -16.06 -3.15
CA ASN A 59 -1.70 -16.05 -2.35
C ASN A 59 -1.44 -14.67 -1.72
N GLU A 60 -1.52 -14.57 -0.39
CA GLU A 60 -1.21 -13.34 0.34
C GLU A 60 0.24 -12.86 0.09
N SER A 61 1.18 -13.79 -0.09
CA SER A 61 2.62 -13.48 -0.31
C SER A 61 2.97 -13.10 -1.75
N THR A 62 2.00 -13.01 -2.66
CA THR A 62 2.25 -12.62 -4.05
C THR A 62 2.76 -11.17 -4.15
N PRO A 63 3.70 -10.85 -5.06
CA PRO A 63 4.09 -9.47 -5.33
C PRO A 63 2.89 -8.58 -5.68
N GLY A 64 3.00 -7.30 -5.36
CA GLY A 64 1.95 -6.32 -5.63
C GLY A 64 1.55 -6.25 -7.11
N CYS A 65 0.25 -6.07 -7.38
CA CYS A 65 -0.28 -6.03 -8.75
C CYS A 65 -0.18 -4.66 -9.43
N LYS A 66 0.22 -3.60 -8.70
CA LYS A 66 0.45 -2.26 -9.24
C LYS A 66 1.88 -1.80 -8.98
N PRO A 67 2.51 -1.07 -9.93
CA PRO A 67 3.81 -0.47 -9.69
C PRO A 67 3.72 0.68 -8.68
N CYS A 68 4.72 0.81 -7.82
CA CYS A 68 4.93 2.01 -7.01
C CYS A 68 5.31 3.17 -7.94
N THR A 69 4.68 4.32 -7.77
CA THR A 69 5.09 5.53 -8.49
C THR A 69 6.44 6.04 -7.96
N ALA A 70 7.24 6.58 -8.88
CA ALA A 70 8.56 7.14 -8.60
C ALA A 70 8.48 8.41 -7.74
#